data_AF-A0A2R6FNK0-F1
#
_entry.id   AF-A0A2R6FNK0-F1
#
_cell.length_a   1.000
_cell.length_b   1.000
_cell.length_c   1.000
_cell.angle_alpha   90.00
_cell.angle_beta   90.00
_cell.angle_gamma   90.00
#
_symmetry.space_group_name_H-M   'P 1'
#
loop_
_entity.id
_entity.type
_entity.pdbx_description
1 polymer ?
#
loop_
_entity_poly.entity_id
_entity_poly.type
_entity_poly.pdbx_seq_one_letter_code
_entity_poly.pdbx_strand_id
1 'polypeptide(L)'
;MFEALPGGGLLVFLFFALIVTWIVTSADTSTLTVAILGTKPGVAPETGSRIFWGVLQGAFGFGLIVVGGGNALQSAAVITGGPFGVIALIGVVGLIWTVHDTETAGEGTPGVESGDD
;
A
#
# COMPACT_ATOMS: atom_id res chain seq x y z
N MET A 1 29.18 -7.94 5.17
CA MET A 1 28.93 -7.73 6.62
C MET A 1 28.61 -9.05 7.33
N PHE A 2 27.62 -9.84 6.87
CA PHE A 2 27.29 -11.15 7.49
C PHE A 2 28.38 -12.23 7.34
N GLU A 3 29.26 -12.10 6.35
CA GLU A 3 30.40 -13.00 6.13
C GLU A 3 31.44 -12.98 7.27
N ALA A 4 31.44 -11.93 8.10
CA ALA A 4 32.34 -11.81 9.26
C ALA A 4 31.85 -12.56 10.52
N LEU A 5 30.67 -13.17 10.47
CA LEU A 5 30.08 -13.94 11.58
C LEU A 5 30.29 -15.45 11.37
N PRO A 6 30.58 -16.24 12.44
CA PRO A 6 30.57 -17.69 12.35
C PRO A 6 29.17 -18.16 11.94
N GLY A 7 29.06 -18.87 10.80
CA GLY A 7 27.77 -19.23 10.19
C GLY A 7 27.19 -18.19 9.22
N GLY A 8 27.97 -17.19 8.81
CA GLY A 8 27.57 -16.10 7.93
C GLY A 8 26.89 -16.52 6.63
N GLY A 9 27.31 -17.63 6.01
CA GLY A 9 26.67 -18.15 4.79
C GLY A 9 25.19 -18.52 4.98
N LEU A 10 24.84 -19.14 6.10
CA LEU A 10 23.44 -19.48 6.42
C LEU A 10 22.61 -18.21 6.70
N LEU A 11 23.20 -17.23 7.39
CA LEU A 11 22.55 -15.95 7.66
C LEU A 11 22.30 -15.14 6.39
N VAL A 12 23.25 -15.13 5.44
CA VAL A 12 23.06 -14.50 4.12
C VAL A 12 21.92 -15.15 3.37
N PHE A 13 21.86 -16.49 3.35
CA PHE A 13 20.77 -17.22 2.71
C PHE A 13 19.41 -16.89 3.35
N LEU A 14 19.31 -16.93 4.68
CA LEU A 14 18.08 -16.64 5.40
C LEU A 14 17.64 -15.19 5.22
N PHE A 15 18.58 -14.25 5.25
CA PHE A 15 18.32 -12.84 5.03
C PHE A 15 17.84 -12.55 3.60
N PHE A 16 18.46 -13.19 2.61
CA PHE A 16 18.02 -13.10 1.23
C PHE A 16 16.60 -13.65 1.06
N ALA A 17 16.32 -14.83 1.60
CA ALA A 17 14.98 -15.42 1.59
C ALA A 17 13.94 -14.49 2.24
N LEU A 18 14.30 -13.87 3.38
CA LEU A 18 13.44 -12.93 4.09
C LEU A 18 13.10 -11.71 3.22
N ILE A 19 14.10 -11.10 2.58
CA ILE A 19 13.90 -9.96 1.68
C ILE A 19 12.99 -10.37 0.51
N VAL A 20 13.25 -11.51 -0.12
CA VAL A 20 12.44 -11.98 -1.25
C VAL A 20 10.99 -12.20 -0.83
N THR A 21 10.74 -12.89 0.29
CA THR A 21 9.37 -13.11 0.79
C THR A 21 8.68 -11.79 1.14
N TRP A 22 9.38 -10.89 1.82
CA TRP A 22 8.82 -9.57 2.17
C TRP A 22 8.43 -8.76 0.92
N ILE A 23 9.29 -8.76 -0.10
CA ILE A 23 9.01 -8.10 -1.38
C ILE A 23 7.81 -8.75 -2.08
N VAL A 24 7.74 -10.08 -2.16
CA VAL A 24 6.65 -10.80 -2.84
C VAL A 24 5.31 -10.53 -2.15
N THR A 25 5.25 -10.63 -0.82
CA THR A 25 4.01 -10.36 -0.07
C THR A 25 3.60 -8.90 -0.16
N SER A 26 4.56 -7.96 -0.12
CA SER A 26 4.28 -6.54 -0.31
C SER A 26 3.82 -6.22 -1.74
N ALA A 27 4.36 -6.93 -2.74
CA ALA A 27 3.97 -6.74 -4.13
C ALA A 27 2.55 -7.26 -4.40
N ASP A 28 2.18 -8.39 -3.81
CA ASP A 28 0.84 -8.97 -3.94
C ASP A 28 -0.24 -8.01 -3.41
N THR A 29 -0.05 -7.43 -2.22
CA THR A 29 -0.99 -6.45 -1.65
C THR A 29 -1.09 -5.18 -2.50
N SER A 30 0.04 -4.69 -3.05
CA SER A 30 0.05 -3.51 -3.92
C SER A 30 -0.72 -3.74 -5.23
N THR A 31 -0.54 -4.91 -5.84
CA THR A 31 -1.18 -5.27 -7.11
C THR A 31 -2.68 -5.47 -6.91
N LEU A 32 -3.07 -6.05 -5.77
CA LEU A 32 -4.47 -6.21 -5.39
C LEU A 32 -5.16 -4.85 -5.19
N THR A 33 -4.54 -3.91 -4.47
CA THR A 33 -5.12 -2.57 -4.29
C THR A 33 -5.31 -1.84 -5.62
N VAL A 34 -4.31 -1.88 -6.51
CA VAL A 34 -4.41 -1.25 -7.85
C VAL A 34 -5.51 -1.92 -8.68
N ALA A 35 -5.60 -3.25 -8.66
CA ALA A 35 -6.63 -3.99 -9.37
C ALA A 35 -8.03 -3.63 -8.85
N ILE A 36 -8.21 -3.45 -7.54
CA ILE A 36 -9.48 -3.02 -6.95
C ILE A 36 -9.83 -1.59 -7.37
N LEU A 37 -8.88 -0.65 -7.30
CA LEU A 37 -9.07 0.74 -7.73
C LEU A 37 -9.47 0.86 -9.22
N GLY A 38 -8.99 -0.06 -10.05
CA GLY A 38 -9.34 -0.13 -11.48
C GLY A 38 -10.65 -0.88 -11.79
N THR A 39 -11.32 -1.46 -10.79
CA THR A 39 -12.55 -2.25 -10.99
C THR A 39 -13.78 -1.57 -10.42
N LYS A 40 -14.96 -1.94 -10.94
CA LYS A 40 -16.25 -1.41 -10.49
C LYS A 40 -16.53 -1.90 -9.06
N PRO A 41 -17.09 -1.06 -8.16
CA PRO A 41 -17.41 -1.47 -6.80
C PRO A 41 -18.28 -2.74 -6.80
N GLY A 42 -17.86 -3.76 -6.04
CA GLY A 42 -18.60 -5.01 -5.88
C GLY A 42 -18.27 -6.13 -6.88
N VAL A 43 -17.32 -5.95 -7.80
CA VAL A 43 -16.85 -7.02 -8.70
C VAL A 43 -15.44 -7.44 -8.31
N ALA A 44 -15.23 -8.74 -8.05
CA ALA A 44 -13.90 -9.26 -7.76
C ALA A 44 -12.96 -9.02 -8.97
N PRO A 45 -11.76 -8.47 -8.77
CA PRO A 45 -10.85 -8.20 -9.88
C PRO A 45 -10.46 -9.51 -10.56
N GLU A 46 -10.77 -9.60 -11.86
CA GLU A 46 -10.45 -10.74 -12.72
C GLU A 46 -8.94 -10.98 -12.73
N THR A 47 -8.51 -12.24 -12.67
CA THR A 47 -7.09 -12.64 -12.57
C THR A 47 -6.22 -12.00 -13.66
N GLY A 48 -6.78 -11.74 -14.84
CA GLY A 48 -6.09 -11.04 -15.94
C GLY A 48 -5.69 -9.60 -15.63
N SER A 49 -6.54 -8.83 -14.93
CA SER A 49 -6.22 -7.45 -14.52
C SER A 49 -5.05 -7.43 -13.54
N ARG A 50 -5.02 -8.37 -12.59
CA ARG A 50 -3.92 -8.48 -11.61
C ARG A 50 -2.58 -8.76 -12.28
N ILE A 51 -2.55 -9.70 -13.22
CA ILE A 51 -1.32 -10.05 -13.95
C ILE A 51 -0.85 -8.87 -14.81
N PHE A 52 -1.78 -8.19 -15.50
CA PHE A 52 -1.46 -7.00 -16.30
C PHE A 52 -0.79 -5.91 -15.45
N TRP A 53 -1.38 -5.56 -14.31
CA TRP A 53 -0.84 -4.55 -13.41
C TRP A 53 0.49 -4.97 -12.77
N GLY A 54 0.62 -6.24 -12.38
CA GLY A 54 1.88 -6.77 -11.83
C GLY A 54 3.03 -6.73 -12.85
N VAL A 55 2.78 -7.15 -14.08
CA VAL A 55 3.79 -7.10 -15.16
C VAL A 55 4.15 -5.67 -15.51
N LEU A 56 3.17 -4.76 -15.58
CA LEU A 56 3.40 -3.35 -15.86
C LEU A 56 4.28 -2.69 -14.80
N GLN A 57 4.03 -2.97 -13.51
CA GLN A 57 4.83 -2.44 -12.40
C GLN A 57 6.26 -2.99 -12.40
N GLY A 58 6.42 -4.29 -12.71
CA GLY A 58 7.73 -4.91 -12.89
C GLY A 58 8.51 -4.33 -14.07
N ALA A 59 7.84 -4.11 -15.21
CA ALA A 59 8.44 -3.51 -16.39
C ALA A 59 8.91 -2.07 -16.14
N PHE A 60 8.14 -1.27 -15.39
CA PHE A 60 8.54 0.07 -14.98
C PHE A 60 9.81 0.05 -14.12
N GLY A 61 9.85 -0.80 -13.10
CA GLY A 61 11.02 -0.94 -12.22
C GLY A 61 12.26 -1.37 -12.98
N PHE A 62 12.13 -2.40 -13.84
CA PHE A 62 13.22 -2.88 -14.68
C PHE A 62 13.72 -1.79 -15.64
N GLY A 63 12.81 -1.10 -16.32
CA GLY A 63 13.14 -0.02 -17.25
C GLY A 63 13.92 1.12 -16.58
N LEU A 64 13.53 1.53 -15.37
CA LEU A 64 14.23 2.60 -14.62
C LEU A 64 15.65 2.19 -14.23
N ILE A 65 15.84 0.94 -13.79
CA ILE A 65 17.16 0.42 -13.45
C ILE A 65 18.07 0.42 -14.67
N VAL A 66 17.56 -0.01 -15.83
CA VAL A 66 18.35 -0.06 -17.09
C VAL A 66 18.73 1.33 -17.58
N VAL A 67 17.84 2.32 -17.49
CA VAL A 67 18.06 3.66 -18.05
C VAL A 67 18.97 4.52 -17.18
N GLY A 68 18.81 4.48 -15.84
CA GLY A 68 19.52 5.41 -14.96
C GLY A 68 19.92 4.86 -13.59
N GLY A 69 19.86 3.54 -13.41
CA GLY A 69 20.33 2.86 -12.21
C GLY A 69 19.61 3.30 -10.93
N GLY A 70 20.30 3.19 -9.79
CA GLY A 70 19.74 3.49 -8.47
C GLY A 70 19.30 4.95 -8.28
N ASN A 71 20.02 5.90 -8.90
CA ASN A 71 19.68 7.31 -8.81
C ASN A 71 18.38 7.63 -9.53
N ALA A 72 18.16 7.06 -10.72
CA ALA A 72 16.89 7.25 -11.43
C ALA A 72 15.71 6.64 -10.65
N LEU A 73 15.91 5.48 -10.04
CA LEU A 73 14.89 4.86 -9.19
C LEU A 73 14.55 5.73 -7.98
N GLN A 74 15.56 6.32 -7.33
CA GLN A 74 15.36 7.22 -6.20
C GLN A 74 14.64 8.50 -6.61
N SER A 75 15.06 9.15 -7.70
CA SER A 75 14.39 10.36 -8.20
C SER A 75 12.93 10.10 -8.59
N ALA A 76 12.66 8.97 -9.27
CA ALA A 76 11.30 8.58 -9.60
C ALA A 76 10.44 8.38 -8.34
N ALA A 77 10.97 7.70 -7.31
CA ALA A 77 10.26 7.49 -6.04
C ALA A 77 9.97 8.79 -5.30
N VAL A 78 10.88 9.77 -5.31
CA VAL A 78 10.67 11.08 -4.65
C VAL A 78 9.59 11.89 -5.37
N ILE A 79 9.64 11.94 -6.71
CA ILE A 79 8.69 12.71 -7.52
C ILE A 79 7.27 12.13 -7.41
N THR A 80 7.13 10.80 -7.36
CA THR A 80 5.82 10.14 -7.20
C THR A 80 5.33 10.15 -5.75
N GLY A 81 6.24 9.95 -4.79
CA GLY A 81 5.91 9.87 -3.36
C GLY A 81 5.51 11.21 -2.76
N GLY A 82 6.11 12.32 -3.21
CA GLY A 82 5.78 13.67 -2.74
C GLY A 82 4.28 14.01 -2.80
N PRO A 83 3.64 14.05 -4.00
CA PRO A 83 2.23 14.38 -4.13
C PRO A 83 1.31 13.33 -3.48
N PHE A 84 1.68 12.04 -3.52
CA PHE A 84 0.90 11.00 -2.83
C PHE A 84 0.89 11.19 -1.31
N GLY A 85 2.02 11.62 -0.73
CA GLY A 85 2.11 11.96 0.69
C GLY A 85 1.16 13.09 1.10
N VAL A 86 0.98 14.10 0.26
CA VAL A 86 0.01 15.19 0.51
C VAL A 86 -1.42 14.65 0.51
N ILE A 87 -1.78 13.81 -0.46
CA ILE A 87 -3.11 13.20 -0.53
C ILE A 87 -3.35 12.31 0.69
N ALA A 88 -2.36 11.51 1.09
CA ALA A 88 -2.44 10.66 2.28
C ALA A 88 -2.65 11.49 3.56
N LEU A 89 -1.97 12.63 3.70
CA LEU A 89 -2.18 13.55 4.84
C LEU A 89 -3.62 14.07 4.89
N ILE A 90 -4.16 14.50 3.74
CA ILE A 90 -5.56 14.96 3.66
C ILE A 90 -6.51 13.81 4.06
N GLY A 91 -6.25 12.60 3.60
CA GLY A 91 -7.03 11.41 3.97
C GLY A 91 -6.99 11.11 5.47
N VAL A 92 -5.82 11.20 6.10
CA VAL A 92 -5.67 11.02 7.55
C VAL A 92 -6.42 12.10 8.33
N VAL A 93 -6.31 13.37 7.92
CA VAL A 93 -7.08 14.46 8.53
C VAL A 93 -8.58 14.21 8.39
N GLY A 94 -9.06 13.87 7.18
CA GLY A 94 -10.47 13.56 6.95
C GLY A 94 -10.97 12.38 7.79
N LEU A 95 -10.15 11.34 7.98
CA LEU A 95 -10.47 10.21 8.85
C LEU A 95 -10.59 10.65 10.32
N ILE A 96 -9.64 11.46 10.81
CA ILE A 96 -9.68 11.98 12.20
C ILE A 96 -10.92 12.83 12.44
N TRP A 97 -11.24 13.74 11.52
CA TRP A 97 -12.46 14.55 11.59
C TRP A 97 -13.71 13.68 11.59
N THR A 98 -13.79 12.69 10.69
CA THR A 98 -14.94 11.79 10.61
C THR A 98 -15.13 10.99 11.90
N VAL A 99 -14.04 10.46 12.47
CA VAL A 99 -14.10 9.71 13.74
C VAL A 99 -14.56 10.62 14.88
N HIS A 100 -14.05 11.85 14.95
CA HIS A 100 -14.47 12.83 15.96
C HIS A 100 -15.94 13.26 15.80
N ASP A 101 -16.43 13.38 14.56
CA ASP A 101 -17.84 13.65 14.28
C ASP A 101 -18.74 12.48 14.68
N THR A 102 -18.26 11.22 14.60
CA THR A 102 -19.02 10.06 15.10
C THR A 102 -19.12 10.00 16.63
N GLU A 103 -18.13 10.51 17.35
CA GLU A 103 -18.15 10.58 18.83
C GLU A 103 -19.12 11.67 19.32
N THR A 104 -19.16 12.81 18.64
CA THR A 104 -20.07 13.92 18.96
C THR A 104 -21.53 13.67 18.54
N ALA A 105 -21.77 12.84 17.51
CA ALA A 105 -23.10 12.40 17.11
C ALA A 105 -23.74 11.36 18.05
N GLY A 106 -22.95 10.73 18.94
CA GLY A 106 -23.42 9.73 19.90
C GLY A 106 -24.16 10.31 21.12
N GLU A 107 -24.03 11.60 21.40
CA GLU A 107 -24.68 12.28 22.54
C GLU A 107 -25.97 13.05 22.16
N GLY A 108 -26.42 12.92 20.91
CA GLY A 108 -27.52 13.71 20.34
C GLY A 108 -28.77 12.90 19.97
N THR A 109 -29.21 11.96 20.80
CA THR A 109 -30.60 11.46 20.71
C THR A 109 -31.32 11.74 22.03
N PRO A 110 -32.00 12.90 22.16
CA PRO A 110 -33.06 13.06 23.15
C PRO A 110 -34.09 11.95 22.91
N GLY A 111 -34.54 11.35 24.01
CA GLY A 111 -35.51 10.28 23.98
C GLY A 111 -36.66 10.60 23.03
N VAL A 112 -36.88 9.71 22.06
CA VAL A 112 -38.23 9.49 21.56
C VAL A 112 -38.94 8.75 22.69
N GLU A 113 -39.45 9.55 23.62
CA GLU A 113 -40.52 9.18 24.53
C GLU A 113 -41.61 8.53 23.67
N SER A 114 -41.75 7.22 23.83
CA SER A 114 -42.93 6.49 23.41
C SER A 114 -44.10 7.02 24.22
N GLY A 115 -44.72 8.09 23.72
CA GLY A 115 -46.05 8.50 24.13
C GLY A 115 -47.04 7.41 23.71
N ASP A 116 -47.80 6.94 24.69
CA ASP A 116 -49.12 6.33 24.51
C ASP A 116 -49.91 7.09 23.43
N ASP A 117 -50.60 6.33 22.57
CA ASP A 117 -51.91 6.62 21.95
C ASP A 117 -52.37 5.39 21.12
#